data_AF-X5R1K2-F1
#
_entry.id   AF-X5R1K2-F1
#
_cell.length_a   1.000
_cell.length_b   1.000
_cell.length_c   1.000
_cell.angle_alpha   90.00
_cell.angle_beta   90.00
_cell.angle_gamma   90.00
#
_symmetry.space_group_name_H-M   'P 1'
#
loop_
_entity.id
_entity.type
_entity.pdbx_description
1 polymer ?
#
loop_
_entity_poly.entity_id
_entity_poly.type
_entity_poly.pdbx_seq_one_letter_code
_entity_poly.pdbx_strand_id
1 'polypeptide(L)'
;MIAIKDKVKTFIVDNFLYGDTSYELADSVSLIENGIIDSTAVLELVAFIEDDFGIAMVDADIVPANLDSIDRISAFIKAKAEALAA
;
A
#
# COMPACT_ATOMS: atom_id res chain seq x y z
N MET A 1 -9.54 8.43 -14.29
CA MET A 1 -9.55 7.36 -13.26
C MET A 1 -8.21 7.43 -12.58
N ILE A 2 -8.17 7.66 -11.28
CA ILE A 2 -6.93 7.56 -10.50
C ILE A 2 -6.62 6.07 -10.34
N ALA A 3 -5.40 5.63 -10.65
CA ALA A 3 -5.04 4.22 -10.49
C ALA A 3 -4.86 3.89 -8.99
N ILE A 4 -5.15 2.65 -8.59
CA ILE A 4 -4.91 2.15 -7.22
C ILE A 4 -3.47 2.47 -6.79
N LYS A 5 -2.52 2.27 -7.70
CA LYS A 5 -1.10 2.60 -7.54
C LYS A 5 -0.87 4.05 -7.15
N ASP A 6 -1.52 4.99 -7.85
CA ASP A 6 -1.34 6.43 -7.59
C ASP A 6 -1.83 6.78 -6.18
N LYS A 7 -2.98 6.22 -5.75
CA LYS A 7 -3.50 6.41 -4.40
C LYS A 7 -2.52 5.89 -3.33
N VAL A 8 -2.05 4.66 -3.50
CA VAL A 8 -1.10 4.04 -2.56
C VAL A 8 0.21 4.83 -2.52
N LYS A 9 0.71 5.26 -3.69
CA LYS A 9 1.92 6.07 -3.80
C LYS A 9 1.78 7.41 -3.10
N THR A 10 0.70 8.14 -3.35
CA THR A 10 0.43 9.41 -2.66
C THR A 10 0.33 9.21 -1.17
N PHE A 11 -0.38 8.17 -0.71
CA PHE A 11 -0.49 7.86 0.72
C PHE A 11 0.90 7.62 1.34
N ILE A 12 1.76 6.83 0.69
CA ILE A 12 3.11 6.55 1.20
C ILE A 12 3.96 7.82 1.22
N VAL A 13 3.91 8.63 0.16
CA VAL A 13 4.70 9.87 0.08
C VAL A 13 4.27 10.86 1.16
N ASP A 14 2.96 11.05 1.34
CA ASP A 14 2.42 12.02 2.28
C ASP A 14 2.61 11.59 3.74
N ASN A 15 2.40 10.31 4.06
CA ASN A 15 2.46 9.82 5.43
C ASN A 15 3.86 9.38 5.87
N PHE A 16 4.66 8.79 4.98
CA PHE A 16 5.96 8.19 5.34
C PHE A 16 7.16 8.98 4.80
N LEU A 17 7.05 9.64 3.64
CA LEU A 17 8.11 10.49 3.10
C LEU A 17 7.91 11.98 3.42
N TYR A 18 6.89 12.34 4.21
CA TYR A 18 6.57 13.73 4.57
C TYR A 18 6.45 14.68 3.34
N GLY A 19 5.96 14.15 2.22
CA GLY A 19 5.84 14.89 0.96
C GLY A 19 7.16 15.03 0.18
N ASP A 20 8.21 14.31 0.58
CA ASP A 20 9.48 14.30 -0.15
C ASP A 20 9.36 13.55 -1.48
N THR A 21 9.07 14.32 -2.53
CA THR A 21 9.00 13.84 -3.91
C THR A 21 10.37 13.73 -4.58
N SER A 22 11.47 14.07 -3.88
CA SER A 22 12.82 13.90 -4.43
C SER A 22 13.26 12.43 -4.44
N TYR A 23 12.63 11.59 -3.62
CA TYR A 23 12.79 10.15 -3.65
C TYR A 23 11.94 9.55 -4.77
N GLU A 24 12.57 9.03 -5.82
CA GLU A 24 11.89 8.27 -6.86
C GLU A 24 11.39 6.92 -6.30
N LEU A 25 10.20 6.95 -5.71
CA LEU A 25 9.50 5.76 -5.26
C LEU A 25 8.96 5.00 -6.49
N ALA A 26 9.77 4.11 -7.05
CA ALA A 26 9.34 3.24 -8.13
C ALA A 26 8.42 2.14 -7.60
N ASP A 27 7.45 1.71 -8.41
CA ASP A 27 6.37 0.83 -7.97
C ASP A 27 6.86 -0.54 -7.44
N SER A 28 8.02 -1.00 -7.93
CA SER A 28 8.64 -2.28 -7.59
C SER A 28 9.66 -2.17 -6.45
N VAL A 29 9.90 -0.98 -5.90
CA VAL A 29 10.85 -0.77 -4.80
C VAL A 29 10.30 -1.36 -3.52
N SER A 30 11.16 -2.05 -2.76
CA SER A 30 10.81 -2.55 -1.44
C SER A 30 10.72 -1.39 -0.45
N LEU A 31 9.51 -1.14 0.04
CA LEU A 31 9.20 -0.13 1.06
C LEU A 31 9.80 -0.51 2.41
N ILE A 32 9.89 -1.81 2.71
CA ILE A 32 10.40 -2.31 3.98
C ILE A 32 11.93 -2.30 3.99
N GLU A 33 12.58 -2.81 2.93
CA GLU A 33 14.05 -2.83 2.85
C GLU A 33 14.65 -1.42 2.76
N ASN A 34 13.94 -0.47 2.15
CA ASN A 34 14.35 0.93 2.12
C ASN A 34 14.00 1.69 3.42
N GLY A 35 13.39 1.03 4.40
CA GLY A 35 13.02 1.64 5.69
C GLY A 35 11.93 2.71 5.58
N ILE A 36 11.14 2.68 4.51
CA ILE A 36 10.01 3.60 4.28
C ILE A 36 8.81 3.17 5.13
N ILE A 37 8.59 1.85 5.24
CA ILE A 37 7.53 1.27 6.06
C ILE A 37 8.15 0.43 7.17
N ASP A 38 7.71 0.68 8.40
CA ASP A 38 7.97 -0.12 9.59
C ASP A 38 6.71 -0.87 10.06
N SER A 39 6.82 -1.61 11.17
CA SER A 39 5.70 -2.35 11.75
C SER A 39 4.50 -1.48 12.17
N THR A 40 4.72 -0.19 12.43
CA THR A 40 3.67 0.75 12.83
C THR A 40 2.99 1.34 11.59
N ALA A 41 3.79 1.75 10.60
CA ALA A 41 3.34 2.21 9.30
C ALA A 41 2.47 1.17 8.56
N VAL A 42 2.75 -0.13 8.75
CA VAL A 42 1.90 -1.22 8.20
C VAL A 42 0.46 -1.12 8.71
N LEU A 43 0.24 -0.79 9.99
CA LEU A 43 -1.11 -0.68 10.54
C LEU A 43 -1.86 0.53 9.95
N GLU A 44 -1.17 1.64 9.71
CA GLU A 44 -1.74 2.81 9.04
C GLU A 44 -2.08 2.51 7.57
N LEU A 45 -1.20 1.80 6.87
CA LEU A 45 -1.46 1.34 5.50
C LEU A 45 -2.66 0.39 5.45
N VAL A 46 -2.79 -0.52 6.41
CA VAL A 46 -3.94 -1.42 6.52
C VAL A 46 -5.23 -0.63 6.70
N ALA A 47 -5.25 0.33 7.64
CA ALA A 47 -6.41 1.18 7.88
C ALA A 47 -6.78 2.00 6.64
N PHE A 48 -5.79 2.53 5.92
CA PHE A 48 -6.01 3.20 4.64
C PHE A 48 -6.64 2.27 3.61
N ILE A 49 -6.14 1.04 3.44
CA ILE A 49 -6.71 0.08 2.48
C ILE A 49 -8.17 -0.25 2.83
N GLU A 50 -8.45 -0.45 4.11
CA GLU A 50 -9.79 -0.71 4.63
C GLU A 50 -10.75 0.46 4.37
N ASP A 51 -10.34 1.69 4.67
CA ASP A 51 -11.20 2.88 4.55
C ASP A 51 -11.37 3.34 3.10
N ASP A 52 -10.29 3.40 2.31
CA ASP A 52 -10.29 3.96 0.96
C ASP A 52 -10.86 2.98 -0.10
N PHE A 53 -10.76 1.67 0.15
CA PHE A 53 -11.21 0.62 -0.78
C PHE A 53 -12.29 -0.31 -0.22
N GLY A 54 -12.61 -0.25 1.08
CA GLY A 54 -13.63 -1.10 1.70
C GLY A 54 -13.22 -2.58 1.80
N ILE A 55 -11.91 -2.86 1.83
CA ILE A 55 -11.37 -4.23 1.83
C ILE A 55 -10.93 -4.60 3.24
N ALA A 56 -11.52 -5.64 3.84
CA ALA A 56 -11.06 -6.16 5.12
C ALA A 56 -9.69 -6.83 5.03
N MET A 57 -8.71 -6.32 5.79
CA MET A 57 -7.37 -6.89 5.92
C MET A 57 -7.36 -7.86 7.11
N VAL A 58 -7.02 -9.13 6.86
CA VAL A 58 -6.80 -10.11 7.94
C VAL A 58 -5.30 -10.25 8.25
N ASP A 59 -4.94 -10.72 9.44
CA ASP A 59 -3.54 -10.92 9.85
C ASP A 59 -2.70 -11.69 8.82
N ALA A 60 -3.30 -12.67 8.14
CA ALA A 60 -2.62 -13.45 7.09
C ALA A 60 -2.30 -12.65 5.82
N ASP A 61 -3.05 -11.57 5.57
CA ASP A 61 -2.81 -10.65 4.45
C ASP A 61 -1.73 -9.61 4.80
N ILE A 62 -1.51 -9.34 6.10
CA ILE A 62 -0.53 -8.38 6.62
C ILE A 62 0.87 -9.03 6.63
N VAL A 63 1.40 -9.28 5.43
CA VAL A 63 2.71 -9.87 5.22
C VAL A 63 3.52 -9.06 4.21
N PRO A 64 4.86 -9.06 4.31
CA PRO A 64 5.73 -8.43 3.31
C PRO A 64 5.43 -8.93 1.88
N ALA A 65 5.01 -10.18 1.72
CA ALA A 65 4.63 -10.69 0.40
C ALA A 65 3.51 -9.87 -0.29
N ASN A 66 2.67 -9.15 0.48
CA ASN A 66 1.60 -8.28 -0.05
C ASN A 66 1.91 -6.78 0.12
N LEU A 67 2.64 -6.39 1.16
CA LEU A 67 2.80 -4.97 1.57
C LEU A 67 4.19 -4.38 1.30
N ASP A 68 5.11 -5.16 0.76
CA ASP A 68 6.51 -4.75 0.57
C ASP A 68 6.71 -3.78 -0.59
N SER A 69 5.81 -3.67 -1.57
CA SER A 69 5.93 -2.70 -2.68
C SER A 69 4.58 -2.20 -3.15
N ILE A 70 4.56 -1.05 -3.82
CA ILE A 70 3.32 -0.47 -4.38
C ILE A 70 2.67 -1.43 -5.36
N ASP A 71 3.47 -2.13 -6.18
CA ASP A 71 2.98 -3.15 -7.11
C ASP A 71 2.22 -4.27 -6.39
N ARG A 72 2.80 -4.80 -5.31
CA ARG A 72 2.18 -5.88 -4.52
C ARG A 72 0.90 -5.41 -3.84
N ILE A 73 0.94 -4.24 -3.21
CA ILE A 73 -0.22 -3.63 -2.54
C ILE A 73 -1.35 -3.43 -3.56
N SER A 74 -1.04 -2.84 -4.71
CA SER A 74 -2.03 -2.53 -5.74
C SER A 74 -2.62 -3.79 -6.35
N ALA A 75 -1.81 -4.82 -6.58
CA ALA A 75 -2.27 -6.12 -7.07
C ALA A 75 -3.19 -6.81 -6.05
N PHE A 76 -2.83 -6.75 -4.77
CA PHE A 76 -3.63 -7.29 -3.68
C PHE A 76 -5.00 -6.60 -3.57
N ILE A 77 -5.00 -5.27 -3.53
CA ILE A 77 -6.23 -4.45 -3.48
C ILE A 77 -7.12 -4.78 -4.69
N LYS A 78 -6.53 -4.83 -5.88
CA LYS A 78 -7.27 -5.15 -7.10
C LYS A 78 -7.92 -6.53 -7.02
N ALA A 79 -7.17 -7.55 -6.62
CA ALA A 79 -7.68 -8.91 -6.50
C ALA A 79 -8.83 -9.02 -5.48
N LYS A 80 -8.71 -8.32 -4.33
CA LYS A 80 -9.77 -8.29 -3.31
C LYS A 80 -11.01 -7.51 -3.77
N ALA A 81 -10.82 -6.38 -4.44
CA ALA A 81 -11.91 -5.60 -5.01
C ALA A 81 -12.68 -6.38 -6.08
N GLU A 82 -11.98 -7.12 -6.95
CA GLU A 82 -12.59 -8.01 -7.93
C GLU A 82 -13.35 -9.16 -7.26
N ALA A 83 -12.80 -9.75 -6.19
CA ALA A 83 -13.47 -10.82 -5.44
C ALA A 83 -14.72 -10.34 -4.68
N LEU A 84 -14.77 -9.08 -4.23
CA LEU A 84 -15.94 -8.51 -3.56
C LEU A 84 -17.06 -8.11 -4.55
N ALA A 85 -16.69 -7.83 -5.80
CA ALA A 85 -17.64 -7.48 -6.87
C ALA A 85 -18.29 -8.70 -7.56
N ALA A 86 -17.82 -9.93 -7.24
CA ALA A 86 -18.32 -11.19 -7.77
C ALA A 86 -19.42 -11.80 -6.89
#